data_AF-A0A2D8C4H9-F1
#
_entry.id   AF-A0A2D8C4H9-F1
#
_cell.length_a   1.000
_cell.length_b   1.000
_cell.length_c   1.000
_cell.angle_alpha   90.00
_cell.angle_beta   90.00
_cell.angle_gamma   90.00
#
_symmetry.space_group_name_H-M   'P 1'
#
loop_
_entity.id
_entity.type
_entity.pdbx_description
1 polymer ?
#
loop_
_entity_poly.entity_id
_entity_poly.type
_entity_poly.pdbx_seq_one_letter_code
_entity_poly.pdbx_strand_id
1 'polypeptide(L)'
;MLPTEKITKIKYPIGGFAPGHYMSKCVSCEQNFMGDKLARQCEPCAINTVNESNTKALTELHKLKTALEKIKFSNDIINEVLGK
;
A
#
# COMPACT_ATOMS: atom_id res chain seq x y z
N MET A 1 -5.10 5.86 27.38
CA MET A 1 -5.73 6.71 26.34
C MET A 1 -4.84 6.65 25.13
N LEU A 2 -5.33 6.14 24.00
CA LEU A 2 -4.55 6.05 22.76
C LEU A 2 -4.23 7.48 22.27
N PRO A 3 -3.00 7.78 21.84
CA PRO A 3 -2.67 9.08 21.31
C PRO A 3 -3.45 9.30 20.01
N THR A 4 -4.23 10.37 19.96
CA THR A 4 -4.85 10.88 18.74
C THR A 4 -3.77 11.47 17.84
N GLU A 5 -3.06 10.60 17.13
CA GLU A 5 -2.10 11.02 16.12
C GLU A 5 -2.80 11.86 15.06
N LYS A 6 -2.25 13.07 14.87
CA LYS A 6 -2.66 14.08 13.91
C LYS A 6 -2.89 13.44 12.54
N ILE A 7 -4.10 13.60 11.99
CA ILE A 7 -4.42 13.23 10.61
C ILE A 7 -3.42 13.97 9.72
N THR A 8 -2.43 13.23 9.21
CA THR A 8 -1.52 13.72 8.18
C THR A 8 -2.35 13.98 6.93
N LYS A 9 -2.24 15.19 6.39
CA LYS A 9 -3.02 15.63 5.23
C LYS A 9 -2.79 14.65 4.06
N ILE A 10 -3.84 13.96 3.61
CA ILE A 10 -3.77 13.03 2.48
C ILE A 10 -3.30 13.83 1.25
N LYS A 11 -2.26 13.33 0.58
CA LYS A 11 -1.80 13.89 -0.70
C LYS A 11 -2.61 13.25 -1.83
N TYR A 12 -3.45 14.03 -2.49
CA TYR A 12 -4.21 13.60 -3.67
C TYR A 12 -3.40 13.75 -4.97
N PRO A 13 -3.76 13.01 -6.04
CA PRO A 13 -4.74 11.91 -6.05
C PRO A 13 -4.28 10.71 -5.21
N ILE A 14 -5.24 10.00 -4.60
CA ILE A 14 -5.00 8.72 -3.92
C ILE A 14 -5.80 7.64 -4.62
N GLY A 15 -5.12 6.57 -5.08
CA GLY A 15 -5.77 5.52 -5.86
C GLY A 15 -6.59 6.11 -7.04
N GLY A 16 -7.88 5.77 -7.10
CA GLY A 16 -8.82 6.30 -8.09
C GLY A 16 -9.57 7.58 -7.70
N PHE A 17 -9.14 8.31 -6.65
CA PHE A 17 -9.84 9.50 -6.14
C PHE A 17 -8.96 10.76 -6.14
N ALA A 18 -9.58 11.87 -6.56
CA ALA A 18 -9.12 13.22 -6.30
C ALA A 18 -10.34 14.09 -5.93
N PRO A 19 -10.17 15.09 -5.05
CA PRO A 19 -11.25 16.01 -4.69
C PRO A 19 -11.67 16.86 -5.90
N GLY A 20 -12.93 17.22 -5.95
CA GLY A 20 -13.51 18.04 -7.00
C GLY A 20 -15.01 18.20 -6.82
N HIS A 21 -15.68 18.76 -7.83
CA HIS A 21 -17.10 19.11 -7.77
C HIS A 21 -17.95 18.36 -8.80
N TYR A 22 -17.40 17.33 -9.45
CA TYR A 22 -18.15 16.48 -10.38
C TYR A 22 -18.80 15.33 -9.61
N MET A 23 -20.09 15.12 -9.86
CA MET A 23 -20.80 13.95 -9.35
C MET A 23 -20.44 12.74 -10.21
N SER A 24 -19.75 11.77 -9.62
CA SER A 24 -19.29 10.54 -10.27
C SER A 24 -19.89 9.32 -9.56
N LYS A 25 -19.93 8.17 -10.25
CA LYS A 25 -20.34 6.88 -9.67
C LYS A 25 -19.10 6.04 -9.38
N CYS A 26 -18.94 5.57 -8.14
CA CYS A 26 -17.78 4.78 -7.73
C CYS A 26 -17.79 3.40 -8.39
N VAL A 27 -16.70 3.00 -9.04
CA VAL A 27 -16.60 1.68 -9.69
C VAL A 27 -16.52 0.50 -8.71
N SER A 28 -16.26 0.76 -7.42
CA SER A 28 -16.07 -0.31 -6.41
C SER A 28 -17.31 -0.56 -5.56
N CYS A 29 -18.02 0.49 -5.15
CA CYS A 29 -19.21 0.35 -4.28
C CYS A 29 -20.49 0.87 -4.94
N GLU A 30 -20.40 1.36 -6.18
CA GLU A 30 -21.52 1.86 -6.98
C GLU A 30 -22.26 3.09 -6.42
N GLN A 31 -21.82 3.64 -5.30
CA GLN A 31 -22.39 4.86 -4.73
C GLN A 31 -21.94 6.11 -5.51
N ASN A 32 -22.82 7.10 -5.55
CA ASN A 32 -22.49 8.43 -6.08
C ASN A 32 -21.58 9.17 -5.10
N PHE A 33 -20.62 9.94 -5.62
CA PHE A 33 -19.69 10.73 -4.83
C PHE A 33 -19.24 11.99 -5.59
N MET A 34 -18.79 13.00 -4.85
CA MET A 34 -18.20 14.22 -5.41
C MET A 34 -16.69 14.05 -5.55
N GLY A 35 -16.14 14.34 -6.73
CA GLY A 35 -14.71 14.24 -7.00
C GLY A 35 -14.28 15.01 -8.24
N ASP A 36 -13.03 14.83 -8.63
CA ASP A 36 -12.53 15.27 -9.93
C ASP A 36 -13.29 14.58 -11.08
N LYS A 37 -13.33 15.20 -12.26
CA LYS A 37 -13.99 14.64 -13.45
C LYS A 37 -13.46 13.25 -13.83
N LEU A 38 -12.21 12.96 -13.50
CA LEU A 38 -11.55 11.68 -13.79
C LEU A 38 -11.54 10.73 -12.58
N ALA A 39 -12.12 11.10 -11.44
CA ALA A 39 -12.20 10.24 -10.27
C ALA A 39 -13.10 9.03 -10.57
N ARG A 40 -12.56 7.82 -10.38
CA ARG A 40 -13.25 6.54 -10.65
C ARG A 40 -13.75 5.87 -9.38
N GLN A 41 -13.16 6.19 -8.23
CA GLN A 41 -13.51 5.63 -6.93
C GLN A 41 -13.86 6.76 -5.97
N CYS A 42 -14.80 6.52 -5.05
CA CYS A 42 -14.98 7.40 -3.90
C CYS A 42 -13.75 7.29 -2.98
N GLU A 43 -13.52 8.33 -2.17
CA GLU A 43 -12.35 8.42 -1.32
C GLU A 43 -12.10 7.19 -0.43
N PRO A 44 -13.11 6.64 0.30
CA PRO A 44 -12.89 5.46 1.12
C PRO A 44 -12.46 4.22 0.32
N CYS A 45 -13.06 4.01 -0.86
CA CYS A 45 -12.69 2.89 -1.73
C CYS A 45 -11.28 3.05 -2.31
N ALA A 46 -10.89 4.28 -2.66
CA ALA A 46 -9.56 4.56 -3.16
C ALA A 46 -8.47 4.34 -2.09
N ILE A 47 -8.73 4.77 -0.85
CA ILE A 47 -7.86 4.52 0.31
C ILE A 47 -7.74 3.01 0.55
N ASN A 48 -8.86 2.28 0.58
CA ASN A 48 -8.83 0.82 0.77
C ASN A 48 -8.02 0.11 -0.31
N THR A 49 -8.17 0.51 -1.57
CA THR A 49 -7.41 -0.06 -2.70
C THR A 49 -5.90 0.13 -2.52
N VAL A 50 -5.47 1.32 -2.09
CA VAL A 50 -4.06 1.61 -1.81
C VAL A 50 -3.56 0.80 -0.62
N ASN A 51 -4.34 0.71 0.46
CA ASN A 51 -3.98 -0.05 1.64
C ASN A 51 -3.83 -1.55 1.33
N GLU A 52 -4.76 -2.14 0.59
CA GLU A 52 -4.67 -3.54 0.15
C GLU A 52 -3.42 -3.80 -0.70
N SER A 53 -3.09 -2.87 -1.60
CA SER A 53 -1.88 -2.95 -2.42
C SER A 53 -0.62 -2.88 -1.57
N ASN A 54 -0.59 -1.98 -0.59
CA ASN A 54 0.52 -1.83 0.35
C ASN A 54 0.68 -3.08 1.23
N THR A 55 -0.40 -3.65 1.75
CA THR A 55 -0.35 -4.89 2.55
C THR A 55 0.19 -6.07 1.75
N LYS A 56 -0.21 -6.20 0.49
CA LYS A 56 0.35 -7.23 -0.41
C LYS A 56 1.84 -7.00 -0.64
N ALA A 57 2.25 -5.77 -0.96
CA ALA A 57 3.65 -5.42 -1.16
C ALA A 57 4.51 -5.69 0.09
N LEU A 58 4.02 -5.34 1.28
CA LEU A 58 4.69 -5.62 2.56
C LEU A 58 4.86 -7.12 2.80
N THR A 59 3.83 -7.91 2.46
CA THR A 59 3.88 -9.37 2.60
C THR A 59 4.94 -9.99 1.69
N GLU A 60 5.01 -9.55 0.43
CA GLU A 60 6.04 -10.03 -0.51
C GLU A 60 7.44 -9.57 -0.09
N LEU A 61 7.59 -8.33 0.37
CA LEU A 61 8.85 -7.83 0.91
C LEU A 61 9.33 -8.69 2.08
N HIS A 62 8.43 -9.07 3.00
CA HIS A 62 8.76 -9.93 4.13
C HIS A 62 9.28 -11.31 3.67
N LYS A 63 8.62 -11.95 2.69
CA LYS A 63 9.08 -13.22 2.11
C LYS A 63 10.47 -13.11 1.51
N LEU A 64 10.72 -12.05 0.75
CA LEU A 64 12.02 -11.79 0.13
C LEU A 64 13.11 -11.57 1.17
N LYS A 65 12.82 -10.82 2.24
CA LYS A 65 13.75 -10.59 3.35
C LYS A 65 14.13 -11.89 4.04
N THR A 66 13.16 -12.74 4.36
CA THR A 66 13.42 -14.05 4.97
C THR A 66 14.23 -14.96 4.05
N ALA A 67 13.96 -14.96 2.74
CA ALA A 67 14.75 -15.72 1.77
C ALA A 67 16.20 -15.23 1.72
N LEU A 68 16.41 -13.91 1.73
CA LEU A 68 17.74 -13.30 1.74
C LEU A 68 18.54 -13.64 3.01
N GLU A 69 17.88 -13.62 4.18
CA GLU A 69 18.50 -14.03 5.45
C GLU A 69 18.97 -15.49 5.41
N LYS A 70 18.18 -16.40 4.82
CA LYS A 70 18.58 -17.80 4.63
C LYS A 70 19.77 -17.96 3.69
N ILE A 71 19.77 -17.24 2.57
CA ILE A 71 20.90 -17.25 1.62
C ILE A 71 22.17 -16.74 2.30
N LYS A 72 22.06 -15.65 3.07
CA LYS A 72 23.20 -15.10 3.82
C LYS A 72 23.75 -16.13 4.80
N PHE A 73 22.87 -16.77 5.58
CA PHE A 73 23.28 -17.83 6.51
C PHE A 73 24.00 -18.98 5.78
N SER A 74 23.45 -19.48 4.67
CA SER A 74 24.11 -20.53 3.89
C SER A 74 25.46 -20.10 3.32
N ASN A 75 25.59 -18.85 2.87
CA ASN A 75 26.87 -18.31 2.38
C ASN A 75 27.92 -18.22 3.49
N ASP A 76 27.52 -17.79 4.69
CA ASP A 76 28.41 -17.72 5.84
C ASP A 76 28.96 -19.11 6.20
N ILE A 77 28.11 -20.14 6.20
CA ILE A 77 28.52 -21.54 6.40
C ILE A 77 29.47 -22.03 5.29
N ILE A 78 29.20 -21.70 4.03
CA ILE A 78 30.07 -22.08 2.92
C ILE A 78 31.45 -21.46 3.06
N ASN A 79 31.53 -20.18 3.43
CA ASN A 79 32.80 -19.49 3.62
C ASN A 79 33.61 -20.11 4.76
N GLU A 80 32.95 -20.44 5.88
CA GLU A 80 33.58 -21.16 7.00
C GLU A 80 34.17 -22.50 6.56
N VAL A 81 33.41 -23.32 5.81
CA VAL A 81 33.87 -24.62 5.30
C VAL A 81 35.03 -24.48 4.31
N LEU A 82 34.99 -23.45 3.47
CA LEU A 82 36.05 -23.18 2.48
C LEU A 82 37.29 -22.51 3.09
N GLY A 83 37.27 -22.17 4.38
CA GLY A 83 38.35 -21.46 5.05
C GLY A 83 38.63 -20.07 4.45
N LYS A 84 37.59 -19.41 3.93
CA LYS A 84 37.64 -18.07 3.33
C LYS A 84 37.01 -17.03 4.24
#